data_AF-A0A2V7S4T3-F1
#
_entry.id   AF-A0A2V7S4T3-F1
#
_cell.length_a   1.000
_cell.length_b   1.000
_cell.length_c   1.000
_cell.angle_alpha   90.00
_cell.angle_beta   90.00
_cell.angle_gamma   90.00
#
_symmetry.space_group_name_H-M   'P 1'
#
loop_
_entity.id
_entity.type
_entity.pdbx_description
1 polymer ?
#
loop_
_entity_poly.entity_id
_entity_poly.type
_entity_poly.pdbx_seq_one_letter_code
_entity_poly.pdbx_strand_id
1 'polypeptide(L)'
;MEARVTSQSQPFRLMERMEEARVFHGQEVRADLPNVRVTALAGSAEGQALFCNLGPIRVREIVNRGDDGPLPTNVTLEGLEVSISGTYDILNALVSANGDLRLVVDDKARVVPAARLVDAALGYRVAMGG
;
A
#
# COMPACT_ATOMS: atom_id res chain seq x y z
N MET A 1 8.55 15.08 0.71
CA MET A 1 9.28 14.05 1.45
C MET A 1 9.09 12.75 0.69
N GLU A 2 10.17 12.17 0.20
CA GLU A 2 10.11 10.87 -0.48
C GLU A 2 10.14 9.75 0.56
N ALA A 3 9.13 8.89 0.54
CA ALA A 3 9.00 7.77 1.46
C ALA A 3 9.66 6.51 0.90
N ARG A 4 10.42 5.82 1.77
CA ARG A 4 11.14 4.59 1.43
C ARG A 4 10.80 3.46 2.39
N VAL A 5 11.10 2.23 1.97
CA VAL A 5 11.07 1.06 2.83
C VAL A 5 12.39 0.93 3.57
N THR A 6 12.33 0.69 4.87
CA THR A 6 13.48 0.37 5.70
C THR A 6 13.22 -0.93 6.47
N SER A 7 14.20 -1.39 7.24
CA SER A 7 14.06 -2.58 8.09
C SER A 7 12.95 -2.47 9.15
N GLN A 8 12.44 -1.27 9.44
CA GLN A 8 11.31 -1.06 10.37
C GLN A 8 9.95 -0.96 9.67
N SER A 9 9.89 -1.07 8.33
CA SER A 9 8.67 -0.91 7.53
C SER A 9 7.66 -2.06 7.60
N GLN A 10 7.99 -3.12 8.34
CA GLN A 10 7.17 -4.34 8.47
C GLN A 10 6.78 -4.95 7.10
N PRO A 11 7.75 -5.27 6.21
CA PRO A 11 7.47 -5.78 4.87
C PRO A 11 6.66 -7.09 4.86
N PHE A 12 6.69 -7.87 5.94
CA PHE A 12 5.87 -9.08 6.08
C PHE A 12 4.36 -8.81 6.00
N ARG A 13 3.89 -7.64 6.46
CA ARG A 13 2.47 -7.27 6.32
C ARG A 13 2.07 -7.02 4.88
N LEU A 14 2.97 -6.45 4.07
CA LEU A 14 2.76 -6.30 2.65
C LEU A 14 2.65 -7.66 1.97
N MET A 15 3.57 -8.58 2.28
CA MET A 15 3.56 -9.95 1.74
C MET A 15 2.23 -10.68 2.06
N GLU A 16 1.80 -10.70 3.33
CA GLU A 16 0.52 -11.31 3.73
C GLU A 16 -0.65 -10.73 2.91
N ARG A 17 -0.72 -9.39 2.77
CA ARG A 17 -1.79 -8.75 2.00
C ARG A 17 -1.73 -9.03 0.50
N MET A 18 -0.53 -9.24 -0.05
CA MET A 18 -0.36 -9.63 -1.45
C MET A 18 -0.83 -11.07 -1.68
N GLU A 19 -0.50 -12.00 -0.78
CA GLU A 19 -0.98 -13.39 -0.82
C GLU A 19 -2.52 -13.45 -0.71
N GLU A 20 -3.11 -12.70 0.23
CA GLU A 20 -4.56 -12.58 0.38
C GLU A 20 -5.24 -12.04 -0.89
N ALA A 21 -4.60 -11.09 -1.57
CA ALA A 21 -5.06 -10.53 -2.83
C ALA A 21 -4.76 -11.44 -4.04
N ARG A 22 -4.19 -12.63 -3.81
CA ARG A 22 -3.78 -13.60 -4.82
C ARG A 22 -2.81 -13.01 -5.84
N VAL A 23 -1.86 -12.19 -5.36
CA VAL A 23 -0.71 -11.75 -6.13
C VAL A 23 0.39 -12.80 -5.99
N PHE A 24 0.97 -13.20 -7.11
CA PHE A 24 1.94 -14.29 -7.19
C PHE A 24 3.30 -13.83 -7.69
N HIS A 25 4.32 -14.66 -7.50
CA HIS A 25 5.63 -14.44 -8.09
C HIS A 25 5.55 -14.24 -9.61
N GLY A 26 6.41 -13.36 -10.13
CA GLY A 26 6.46 -13.00 -11.55
C GLY A 26 5.32 -12.10 -12.01
N GLN A 27 4.30 -11.86 -11.18
CA GLN A 27 3.22 -10.95 -11.54
C GLN A 27 3.66 -9.49 -11.48
N GLU A 28 3.07 -8.73 -12.39
CA GLU A 28 3.03 -7.29 -12.31
C GLU A 28 1.55 -6.87 -12.37
N VAL A 29 1.11 -6.08 -11.39
CA VAL A 29 -0.29 -5.70 -11.23
C VAL A 29 -0.42 -4.20 -10.97
N ARG A 30 -1.57 -3.65 -11.32
CA ARG A 30 -2.03 -2.36 -10.78
C ARG A 30 -2.91 -2.63 -9.59
N ALA A 31 -2.60 -2.02 -8.45
CA ALA A 31 -3.33 -2.29 -7.21
C ALA A 31 -3.54 -1.05 -6.35
N ASP A 32 -4.57 -1.11 -5.52
CA ASP A 32 -4.79 -0.17 -4.42
C ASP A 32 -4.21 -0.74 -3.12
N LEU A 33 -3.42 0.07 -2.44
CA LEU A 33 -2.80 -0.22 -1.16
C LEU A 33 -3.34 0.77 -0.12
N PRO A 34 -4.38 0.39 0.65
CA PRO A 34 -4.98 1.28 1.63
C PRO A 34 -4.20 1.34 2.94
N ASN A 35 -4.27 2.45 3.63
CA ASN A 35 -3.71 2.67 4.97
C ASN A 35 -2.19 2.51 5.10
N VAL A 36 -1.42 2.89 4.07
CA VAL A 36 0.05 2.99 4.16
C VAL A 36 0.40 4.18 5.04
N ARG A 37 1.10 3.94 6.15
CA ARG A 37 1.51 5.02 7.05
C ARG A 37 2.87 5.55 6.63
N VAL A 38 2.99 6.87 6.50
CA VAL A 38 4.26 7.55 6.22
C VAL A 38 4.64 8.42 7.40
N THR A 39 5.86 8.24 7.90
CA THR A 39 6.42 9.02 9.00
C THR A 39 7.72 9.68 8.59
N ALA A 40 7.90 10.94 8.96
CA ALA A 40 9.15 11.66 8.79
C ALA A 40 10.29 10.94 9.51
N LEU A 41 11.42 10.76 8.83
CA LEU A 41 12.65 10.37 9.50
C LEU A 41 13.28 11.63 10.10
N ALA A 42 13.52 11.61 11.41
CA ALA A 42 14.04 12.76 12.13
C ALA A 42 15.37 13.23 11.52
N GLY A 43 15.47 14.52 11.18
CA GLY A 43 16.67 15.11 10.60
C GLY A 43 16.90 14.85 9.11
N SER A 44 15.92 14.28 8.39
CA SER A 44 15.99 14.02 6.95
C SER A 44 14.80 14.62 6.18
N ALA A 45 14.99 14.85 4.88
CA ALA A 45 13.90 15.13 3.94
C ALA A 45 13.17 13.85 3.48
N GLU A 46 13.61 12.68 3.98
CA GLU A 46 13.06 11.36 3.70
C GLU A 46 11.98 10.95 4.69
N GLY A 47 11.06 10.13 4.19
CA GLY A 47 10.01 9.49 4.95
C GLY A 47 10.23 7.99 5.01
N GLN A 48 9.60 7.36 5.98
CA GLN A 48 9.50 5.93 6.11
C GLN A 48 8.06 5.51 5.85
N ALA A 49 7.85 4.58 4.92
CA ALA A 49 6.59 3.89 4.75
C ALA A 49 6.50 2.71 5.72
N LEU A 50 5.37 2.55 6.40
CA LEU A 50 5.07 1.50 7.36
C LEU A 50 3.80 0.78 6.91
N PHE A 51 3.87 -0.55 6.80
CA PHE A 51 2.76 -1.39 6.34
C PHE A 51 1.95 -2.02 7.48
N CYS A 52 2.19 -1.61 8.73
CA CYS A 52 1.56 -2.21 9.91
C CYS A 52 0.02 -2.20 9.90
N ASN A 53 -0.60 -1.19 9.28
CA ASN A 53 -2.05 -1.03 9.19
C ASN A 53 -2.58 -1.24 7.77
N LEU A 54 -1.78 -1.84 6.88
CA LEU A 54 -2.16 -2.06 5.49
C LEU A 54 -3.47 -2.88 5.43
N GLY A 55 -4.47 -2.30 4.77
CA GLY A 55 -5.76 -2.96 4.56
C GLY A 55 -5.71 -3.97 3.41
N PRO A 56 -6.85 -4.55 3.02
CA PRO A 56 -6.93 -5.47 1.89
C PRO A 56 -6.45 -4.80 0.60
N ILE A 57 -5.51 -5.45 -0.10
CA ILE A 57 -5.04 -4.97 -1.41
C ILE A 57 -6.11 -5.29 -2.45
N ARG A 58 -6.46 -4.28 -3.25
CA ARG A 58 -7.38 -4.46 -4.38
C ARG A 58 -6.61 -4.44 -5.68
N VAL A 59 -6.48 -5.60 -6.33
CA VAL A 59 -5.95 -5.67 -7.69
C VAL A 59 -6.96 -5.05 -8.66
N ARG A 60 -6.53 -4.03 -9.40
CA ARG A 60 -7.29 -3.37 -10.46
C ARG A 60 -7.08 -4.02 -11.81
N GLU A 61 -5.84 -4.39 -12.10
CA GLU A 61 -5.42 -4.91 -13.39
C GLU A 61 -4.23 -5.85 -13.19
N ILE A 62 -4.19 -6.95 -13.95
CA ILE A 62 -3.02 -7.81 -14.07
C ILE A 62 -2.28 -7.38 -15.34
N VAL A 63 -1.12 -6.73 -15.19
CA VAL A 63 -0.28 -6.24 -16.29
C VAL A 63 0.55 -7.38 -16.86
N ASN A 64 1.17 -8.17 -15.98
CA ASN A 64 1.86 -9.40 -16.35
C ASN A 64 1.40 -10.57 -15.46
N ARG A 65 1.25 -11.74 -16.08
CA ARG A 65 0.93 -12.97 -15.36
C ARG A 65 2.19 -13.50 -14.68
N GLY A 66 1.97 -14.13 -13.53
CA GLY A 66 3.01 -14.77 -12.76
C GLY A 66 3.06 -16.26 -13.03
N ASP A 67 3.90 -16.92 -12.25
CA ASP A 67 4.21 -18.35 -12.34
C ASP A 67 3.81 -19.12 -11.07
N ASP A 68 2.98 -18.53 -10.21
CA ASP A 68 2.50 -19.09 -8.94
C ASP A 68 3.63 -19.48 -7.95
N GLY A 69 4.85 -18.99 -8.17
CA GLY A 69 5.98 -19.16 -7.25
C GLY A 69 5.83 -18.34 -5.95
N PRO A 70 6.73 -18.57 -4.97
CA PRO A 70 6.73 -17.84 -3.71
C PRO A 70 7.09 -16.36 -3.92
N LEU A 71 6.42 -15.46 -3.18
CA LEU A 71 6.71 -14.04 -3.24
C LEU A 71 8.14 -13.73 -2.76
N PRO A 72 8.82 -12.76 -3.40
CA PRO A 72 10.10 -12.29 -2.89
C PRO A 72 9.94 -11.54 -1.56
N THR A 73 11.00 -11.52 -0.75
CA THR A 73 10.96 -11.01 0.63
C THR A 73 11.47 -9.60 0.80
N ASN A 74 12.31 -9.13 -0.13
CA ASN A 74 12.78 -7.76 -0.17
C ASN A 74 11.71 -6.87 -0.78
N VAL A 75 11.54 -5.68 -0.22
CA VAL A 75 10.56 -4.70 -0.68
C VAL A 75 11.27 -3.38 -0.98
N THR A 76 11.00 -2.82 -2.16
CA THR A 76 11.39 -1.45 -2.52
C THR A 76 10.15 -0.60 -2.78
N LEU A 77 10.27 0.70 -2.53
CA LEU A 77 9.24 1.69 -2.78
C LEU A 77 9.85 2.88 -3.50
N GLU A 78 9.23 3.25 -4.62
CA GLU A 78 9.70 4.27 -5.53
C GLU A 78 8.58 5.28 -5.80
N GLY A 79 8.92 6.57 -5.80
CA GLY A 79 8.01 7.65 -6.21
C GLY A 79 6.93 8.06 -5.20
N LEU A 80 6.88 7.46 -4.00
CA LEU A 80 5.91 7.89 -2.97
C LEU A 80 6.37 9.20 -2.33
N GLU A 81 5.85 10.32 -2.82
CA GLU A 81 6.08 11.64 -2.24
C GLU A 81 4.87 12.13 -1.43
N VAL A 82 5.12 12.57 -0.20
CA VAL A 82 4.11 13.20 0.65
C VAL A 82 4.64 14.51 1.25
N SER A 83 3.73 15.46 1.51
CA SER A 83 4.09 16.76 2.11
C SER A 83 4.20 16.70 3.63
N ILE A 84 3.44 15.80 4.29
CA ILE A 84 3.39 15.64 5.74
C ILE A 84 3.38 14.16 6.11
N SER A 85 3.71 13.84 7.35
CA SER A 85 3.47 12.50 7.89
C SER A 85 1.97 12.24 8.03
N GLY A 86 1.54 11.00 7.79
CA GLY A 86 0.14 10.65 7.80
C GLY A 86 -0.11 9.22 7.36
N THR A 87 -1.39 8.87 7.21
CA THR A 87 -1.81 7.61 6.61
C THR A 87 -2.43 7.92 5.26
N TYR A 88 -2.07 7.13 4.25
CA TYR A 88 -2.41 7.36 2.85
C TYR A 88 -2.94 6.10 2.21
N ASP A 89 -3.92 6.26 1.33
CA ASP A 89 -4.30 5.24 0.37
C ASP A 89 -3.52 5.52 -0.92
N ILE A 90 -2.79 4.50 -1.38
CA ILE A 90 -2.06 4.56 -2.65
C ILE A 90 -2.92 3.83 -3.67
N LEU A 91 -3.50 4.59 -4.59
CA LEU A 91 -4.41 4.07 -5.60
C LEU A 91 -3.66 3.81 -6.90
N ASN A 92 -3.96 2.68 -7.54
CA ASN A 92 -3.44 2.31 -8.86
C ASN A 92 -1.89 2.26 -8.96
N ALA A 93 -1.21 1.91 -7.86
CA ALA A 93 0.22 1.69 -7.84
C ALA A 93 0.60 0.49 -8.72
N LEU A 94 1.77 0.56 -9.34
CA LEU A 94 2.36 -0.60 -10.02
C LEU A 94 3.08 -1.45 -8.97
N VAL A 95 2.71 -2.73 -8.89
CA VAL A 95 3.29 -3.70 -7.97
C VAL A 95 3.89 -4.82 -8.79
N SER A 96 5.19 -5.03 -8.65
CA SER A 96 5.93 -6.11 -9.32
C SER A 96 6.48 -7.07 -8.27
N ALA A 97 6.23 -8.37 -8.45
CA ALA A 97 6.71 -9.43 -7.58
C ALA A 97 7.72 -10.36 -8.27
N ASN A 98 8.72 -9.77 -8.92
CA ASN A 98 9.73 -10.48 -9.69
C ASN A 98 11.13 -10.05 -9.24
N GLY A 99 11.87 -10.96 -8.61
CA GLY A 99 13.15 -10.66 -7.93
C GLY A 99 12.95 -10.00 -6.56
N ASP A 100 12.53 -8.74 -6.55
CA ASP A 100 12.11 -8.01 -5.35
C ASP A 100 10.62 -7.61 -5.48
N LEU A 101 9.95 -7.36 -4.35
CA LEU A 101 8.65 -6.70 -4.31
C LEU A 101 8.84 -5.21 -4.54
N ARG A 102 8.60 -4.75 -5.76
CA ARG A 102 8.72 -3.34 -6.12
C ARG A 102 7.35 -2.67 -6.13
N LEU A 103 7.19 -1.65 -5.31
CA LEU A 103 6.03 -0.75 -5.29
C LEU A 103 6.42 0.56 -5.99
N VAL A 104 5.74 0.90 -7.08
CA VAL A 104 6.00 2.14 -7.82
C VAL A 104 4.76 3.02 -7.82
N VAL A 105 4.93 4.26 -7.35
CA VAL A 105 3.97 5.34 -7.48
C VAL A 105 4.38 6.16 -8.70
N ASP A 106 3.89 5.75 -9.87
CA ASP A 106 4.13 6.43 -11.14
C ASP A 106 3.05 7.48 -11.45
N ASP A 107 3.07 8.02 -12.66
CA ASP A 107 2.12 9.01 -13.18
C ASP A 107 0.66 8.52 -13.23
N LYS A 108 0.44 7.20 -13.19
CA LYS A 108 -0.89 6.60 -13.15
C LYS A 108 -1.37 6.33 -11.72
N ALA A 109 -0.49 6.41 -10.74
CA ALA A 109 -0.84 6.23 -9.34
C ALA A 109 -1.37 7.54 -8.73
N ARG A 110 -2.19 7.42 -7.69
CA ARG A 110 -2.66 8.57 -6.91
C ARG A 110 -2.50 8.31 -5.43
N VAL A 111 -1.84 9.22 -4.74
CA VAL A 111 -1.67 9.16 -3.28
C VAL A 111 -2.69 10.10 -2.67
N VAL A 112 -3.58 9.57 -1.83
CA VAL A 112 -4.61 10.36 -1.14
C VAL A 112 -4.51 10.14 0.36
N PRO A 113 -4.71 11.17 1.21
CA PRO A 113 -4.84 10.96 2.64
C PRO A 113 -5.95 9.95 2.91
N ALA A 114 -5.66 8.92 3.70
CA ALA A 114 -6.66 7.94 4.07
C ALA A 114 -7.74 8.64 4.90
N ALA A 115 -9.01 8.49 4.49
CA ALA A 115 -10.11 8.98 5.29
C ALA A 115 -10.05 8.26 6.64
N ARG A 116 -9.95 9.02 7.74
CA ARG A 116 -10.02 8.45 9.08
C ARG A 116 -11.38 7.73 9.14
N LEU A 117 -11.37 6.39 9.23
CA LEU A 117 -12.57 5.58 9.42
C LEU A 117 -13.18 5.93 10.79
N VAL A 118 -13.86 7.07 10.88
CA VAL A 118 -14.72 7.44 12.01
C VAL A 118 -16.20 7.38 11.59
N ASP A 119 -16.50 7.26 10.29
CA ASP A 119 -17.89 7.36 9.78
C ASP A 119 -18.49 6.10 9.13
N ALA A 120 -17.86 4.93 9.24
CA ALA A 120 -18.48 3.69 8.74
C ALA A 120 -19.38 2.98 9.77
N ALA A 121 -19.41 3.42 11.03
CA ALA A 121 -20.14 2.76 12.12
C ALA A 121 -21.34 3.54 12.70
N LEU A 122 -21.61 4.76 12.22
CA LEU A 122 -22.73 5.61 12.70
C LEU A 122 -23.86 5.83 11.68
N GLY A 123 -23.76 5.23 10.48
CA GLY A 123 -24.77 5.37 9.42
C GLY A 123 -26.00 4.45 9.50
N TYR A 124 -26.07 3.55 10.49
CA TYR A 124 -27.23 2.67 10.69
C TYR A 124 -27.66 2.69 12.16
N ARG A 125 -28.89 3.14 12.41
CA ARG A 125 -29.60 3.46 13.69
C ARG A 125 -29.62 4.97 13.93
N VAL A 126 -30.70 5.71 13.69
CA VAL A 126 -32.12 5.41 13.88
C VAL A 126 -32.93 6.30 12.94
N ALA A 127 -33.52 5.71 11.92
CA ALA A 127 -34.63 6.31 11.17
C ALA A 127 -35.73 5.26 11.06
N MET A 128 -36.29 4.83 12.19
CA MET A 128 -37.56 4.11 12.29
C MET A 128 -38.08 4.20 13.73
N GLY A 129 -39.23 4.87 13.92
CA GLY A 129 -40.12 4.61 15.05
C GLY A 129 -40.59 5.84 15.82
N GLY A 130 -41.87 6.20 15.65
CA GLY A 130 -42.66 6.96 16.63
C GLY A 130 -43.45 8.11 16.04
#